data_AF-A0A428PUJ4-F1
#
_entry.id   AF-A0A428PUJ4-F1
#
_cell.length_a   1.000
_cell.length_b   1.000
_cell.length_c   1.000
_cell.angle_alpha   90.00
_cell.angle_beta   90.00
_cell.angle_gamma   90.00
#
_symmetry.space_group_name_H-M   'P 1'
#
loop_
_entity.id
_entity.type
_entity.pdbx_description
1 polymer ?
#
loop_
_entity_poly.entity_id
_entity_poly.type
_entity_poly.pdbx_seq_one_letter_code
_entity_poly.pdbx_strand_id
1 'polypeptide(L)'
;MDQQPHIDALLERYLGLLDEYTQLRKSLSQVQSNVYQNIARANFAGERGMRYGQDHYDERMQAIRLLDVEVDDKGIPAFSMAGAPTDEPEKEEDAATEDNGRESEDKSEKGSTKESAQKKSKKNRNPLHWYGIFAPMPLRTAQTQSVQAVEKIIPRLVSVNAEMLNVEIEVRRARKRRAKAEAAAKNEGETIANTQPQTAPLEAS
;
A
#
# COMPACT_ATOMS: atom_id res chain seq x y z
N MET A 1 -20.90 -33.26 -10.77
CA MET A 1 -19.63 -33.65 -10.12
C MET A 1 -18.53 -32.60 -10.33
N ASP A 2 -18.81 -31.50 -11.03
CA ASP A 2 -17.78 -30.63 -11.64
C ASP A 2 -17.29 -29.45 -10.77
N GLN A 3 -17.76 -29.36 -9.52
CA GLN A 3 -17.41 -28.23 -8.62
C GLN A 3 -16.15 -28.50 -7.79
N GLN A 4 -15.74 -29.76 -7.62
CA GLN A 4 -14.55 -30.13 -6.85
C GLN A 4 -13.24 -29.57 -7.45
N PRO A 5 -12.94 -29.76 -8.76
CA PRO A 5 -11.69 -29.23 -9.34
C PRO A 5 -11.63 -27.70 -9.28
N HIS A 6 -12.79 -27.02 -9.36
CA HIS A 6 -12.85 -25.57 -9.21
C HIS A 6 -12.51 -25.12 -7.78
N ILE A 7 -13.01 -25.83 -6.76
CA ILE A 7 -12.66 -25.55 -5.35
C ILE A 7 -11.16 -25.75 -5.13
N ASP A 8 -10.59 -26.83 -5.67
CA ASP A 8 -9.17 -27.15 -5.51
C ASP A 8 -8.28 -26.07 -6.16
N ALA A 9 -8.64 -25.58 -7.35
CA ALA A 9 -7.95 -24.46 -8.00
C ALA A 9 -8.03 -23.14 -7.19
N LEU A 10 -9.17 -22.86 -6.55
CA LEU A 10 -9.30 -21.68 -5.67
C LEU A 10 -8.43 -21.81 -4.42
N LEU A 11 -8.34 -23.00 -3.83
CA LEU A 11 -7.48 -23.25 -2.68
C LEU A 11 -5.99 -23.16 -3.04
N GLU A 12 -5.59 -23.67 -4.20
CA GLU A 12 -4.22 -23.51 -4.72
C GLU A 12 -3.87 -22.03 -4.87
N ARG A 13 -4.75 -21.24 -5.50
CA ARG A 13 -4.56 -19.78 -5.61
C ARG A 13 -4.46 -19.12 -4.24
N TYR A 14 -5.31 -19.49 -3.29
CA TYR A 14 -5.27 -18.96 -1.93
C TYR A 14 -3.93 -19.23 -1.24
N LEU A 15 -3.39 -20.45 -1.38
CA LEU A 15 -2.10 -20.80 -0.80
C LEU A 15 -0.95 -20.00 -1.42
N GLY A 16 -0.99 -19.76 -2.74
CA GLY A 16 -0.02 -18.89 -3.40
C GLY A 16 -0.08 -17.45 -2.89
N LEU A 17 -1.28 -16.89 -2.75
CA LEU A 17 -1.47 -15.54 -2.18
C LEU A 17 -1.04 -15.46 -0.71
N LEU A 18 -1.28 -16.52 0.07
CA LEU A 18 -0.86 -16.60 1.46
C LEU A 18 0.67 -16.59 1.57
N ASP A 19 1.36 -17.37 0.74
CA ASP A 19 2.84 -17.37 0.71
C ASP A 19 3.35 -15.96 0.38
N GLU A 20 2.85 -15.34 -0.69
CA GLU A 20 3.22 -13.97 -1.06
C GLU A 20 2.96 -12.97 0.08
N TYR A 21 1.79 -13.04 0.71
CA TYR A 21 1.45 -12.20 1.85
C TYR A 21 2.44 -12.37 3.01
N THR A 22 2.80 -13.62 3.35
CA THR A 22 3.78 -13.87 4.43
C THR A 22 5.17 -13.35 4.10
N GLN A 23 5.61 -13.48 2.85
CA GLN A 23 6.89 -12.95 2.38
C GLN A 23 6.91 -11.42 2.42
N LEU A 24 5.86 -10.77 1.95
CA LEU A 24 5.69 -9.32 2.02
C LEU A 24 5.67 -8.81 3.46
N ARG A 25 4.97 -9.51 4.36
CA ARG A 25 4.95 -9.15 5.79
C ARG A 25 6.33 -9.26 6.42
N LYS A 26 7.09 -10.32 6.11
CA LYS A 26 8.47 -10.49 6.57
C LYS A 26 9.38 -9.37 6.05
N SER A 27 9.24 -9.03 4.76
CA SER A 27 9.98 -7.93 4.14
C SER A 27 9.66 -6.60 4.80
N LEU A 28 8.37 -6.30 5.03
CA LEU A 28 7.93 -5.08 5.71
C LEU A 28 8.51 -4.98 7.12
N SER A 29 8.46 -6.06 7.90
CA SER A 29 9.03 -6.09 9.26
C SER A 29 10.54 -5.87 9.25
N GLN A 30 11.26 -6.44 8.29
CA GLN A 30 12.70 -6.22 8.14
C GLN A 30 13.02 -4.76 7.78
N VAL A 31 12.31 -4.19 6.81
CA VAL A 31 12.48 -2.78 6.41
C VAL A 31 12.15 -1.85 7.58
N GLN A 32 11.04 -2.06 8.28
CA GLN A 32 10.66 -1.27 9.45
C GLN A 32 11.72 -1.35 10.56
N SER A 33 12.23 -2.54 10.87
CA SER A 33 13.31 -2.71 11.86
C SER A 33 14.56 -1.92 11.47
N ASN A 34 14.98 -2.00 10.20
CA ASN A 34 16.12 -1.25 9.69
C ASN A 34 15.90 0.27 9.76
N VAL A 35 14.70 0.75 9.43
CA VAL A 35 14.32 2.17 9.55
C VAL A 35 14.49 2.64 11.00
N TYR A 36 13.92 1.91 11.97
CA TYR A 36 14.03 2.28 13.38
C TYR A 36 15.48 2.27 13.87
N GLN A 37 16.29 1.29 13.46
CA GLN A 37 17.71 1.24 13.79
C GLN A 37 18.48 2.44 13.21
N ASN A 38 18.20 2.81 11.95
CA ASN A 38 18.82 3.95 11.29
C ASN A 38 18.42 5.29 11.93
N ILE A 39 17.15 5.44 12.32
CA ILE A 39 16.68 6.60 13.09
C ILE A 39 17.37 6.67 14.45
N ALA A 40 17.49 5.53 15.16
CA ALA A 40 18.20 5.48 16.44
C ALA A 40 19.68 5.86 16.30
N ARG A 41 20.36 5.37 15.25
CA ARG A 41 21.74 5.77 14.94
C ARG A 41 21.86 7.26 14.61
N ALA A 42 20.93 7.81 13.83
CA ALA A 42 20.89 9.24 13.53
C ALA A 42 20.74 10.06 14.82
N ASN A 43 19.81 9.69 15.69
CA ASN A 43 19.58 10.36 16.97
C ASN A 43 20.78 10.24 17.92
N PHE A 44 21.46 9.09 17.95
CA PHE A 44 22.66 8.90 18.77
C PHE A 44 23.84 9.75 18.29
N ALA A 45 24.02 9.87 16.97
CA ALA A 45 25.07 10.68 16.36
C ALA A 45 24.70 12.17 16.25
N GLY A 46 23.49 12.57 16.63
CA GLY A 46 23.01 13.94 16.56
C GLY A 46 23.79 14.85 17.52
N GLU A 47 24.54 15.79 16.99
CA GLU A 47 25.25 16.78 17.81
C GLU A 47 24.27 17.73 18.53
N ARG A 48 24.72 18.31 19.66
CA ARG A 48 23.98 19.36 20.40
C ARG A 48 22.56 18.96 20.87
N GLY A 49 22.29 17.65 21.04
CA GLY A 49 20.98 17.17 21.49
C GLY A 49 19.89 17.20 20.41
N MET A 50 20.27 17.31 19.13
CA MET A 50 19.35 17.21 18.00
C MET A 50 18.69 15.82 17.98
N ARG A 51 17.35 15.81 17.96
CA ARG A 51 16.56 14.58 17.85
C ARG A 51 15.72 14.64 16.59
N TYR A 52 16.01 13.77 15.63
CA TYR A 52 15.22 13.60 14.42
C TYR A 52 13.88 12.96 14.80
N GLY A 53 12.85 13.80 14.88
CA GLY A 53 11.52 13.42 15.33
C GLY A 53 10.47 14.45 14.97
N GLN A 54 9.32 14.36 15.64
CA GLN A 54 8.14 15.18 15.34
C GLN A 54 8.33 16.66 15.66
N ASP A 55 9.21 16.95 16.61
CA ASP A 55 9.45 18.30 17.15
C ASP A 55 9.97 19.30 16.10
N HIS A 56 10.47 18.81 14.95
CA HIS A 56 10.97 19.63 13.85
C HIS A 56 10.00 19.75 12.66
N TYR A 57 8.76 19.26 12.79
CA TYR A 57 7.75 19.46 11.74
C TYR A 57 7.15 20.87 11.84
N ASP A 58 7.27 21.66 10.77
CA ASP A 58 6.67 23.00 10.63
C ASP A 58 5.14 22.96 10.35
N GLU A 59 4.45 21.86 10.68
CA GLU A 59 3.00 21.60 10.48
C GLU A 59 2.45 21.75 9.03
N ARG A 60 3.26 22.26 8.10
CA ARG A 60 2.93 22.50 6.69
C ARG A 60 3.17 21.27 5.80
N MET A 61 3.53 20.14 6.39
CA MET A 61 3.79 18.89 5.68
C MET A 61 2.51 18.41 4.99
N GLN A 62 2.56 18.31 3.66
CA GLN A 62 1.54 17.62 2.88
C GLN A 62 2.06 16.23 2.48
N ALA A 63 1.14 15.30 2.24
CA ALA A 63 1.49 13.97 1.74
C ALA A 63 2.21 14.08 0.38
N ILE A 64 3.46 13.63 0.32
CA ILE A 64 4.27 13.65 -0.90
C ILE A 64 4.00 12.40 -1.74
N ARG A 65 3.53 11.34 -1.09
CA ARG A 65 3.24 10.03 -1.67
C ARG A 65 1.77 9.73 -1.43
N LEU A 66 1.04 9.49 -2.51
CA LEU A 66 -0.40 9.28 -2.52
C LEU A 66 -0.69 7.89 -3.08
N LEU A 67 -1.66 7.21 -2.48
CA LEU A 67 -2.16 5.94 -2.97
C LEU A 67 -3.48 6.17 -3.70
N ASP A 68 -3.61 5.55 -4.86
CA ASP A 68 -4.85 5.43 -5.57
C ASP A 68 -5.50 4.07 -5.25
N VAL A 69 -6.82 4.09 -5.14
CA VAL A 69 -7.61 2.91 -4.78
C VAL A 69 -8.68 2.74 -5.84
N GLU A 70 -8.41 1.82 -6.76
CA GLU A 70 -9.36 1.44 -7.80
C GLU A 70 -10.08 0.17 -7.37
N VAL A 71 -11.38 0.09 -7.64
CA VAL A 71 -12.18 -1.10 -7.35
C VAL A 71 -12.51 -1.79 -8.66
N ASP A 72 -12.07 -3.03 -8.81
CA ASP A 72 -12.33 -3.85 -10.00
C ASP A 72 -13.82 -4.23 -10.11
N ASP A 73 -14.26 -4.73 -11.27
CA ASP A 73 -15.63 -5.17 -11.55
C ASP A 73 -16.15 -6.22 -10.54
N LYS A 74 -15.23 -6.93 -9.89
CA LYS A 74 -15.50 -7.94 -8.86
C LYS A 74 -15.65 -7.35 -7.45
N GLY A 75 -15.52 -6.04 -7.29
CA GLY A 75 -15.54 -5.35 -6.00
C GLY A 75 -14.23 -5.49 -5.19
N ILE A 76 -13.12 -5.83 -5.85
CA ILE A 76 -11.82 -6.03 -5.20
C ILE A 76 -11.02 -4.73 -5.31
N PRO A 77 -10.62 -4.10 -4.18
CA PRO A 77 -9.78 -2.92 -4.23
C PRO A 77 -8.34 -3.29 -4.64
N ALA A 78 -7.83 -2.59 -5.65
CA ALA A 78 -6.44 -2.58 -6.07
C ALA A 78 -5.79 -1.27 -5.62
N PHE A 79 -4.60 -1.37 -5.02
CA PHE A 79 -3.87 -0.23 -4.47
C PHE A 79 -2.67 0.06 -5.36
N SER A 80 -2.62 1.25 -5.94
CA SER A 80 -1.51 1.70 -6.77
C SER A 80 -0.99 3.06 -6.30
N MET A 81 0.21 3.44 -6.71
CA MET A 81 0.75 4.76 -6.38
C MET A 81 0.15 5.80 -7.32
N ALA A 82 -0.56 6.79 -6.78
CA ALA A 82 -0.98 7.95 -7.56
C ALA A 82 0.27 8.71 -8.01
N GLY A 83 0.34 9.06 -9.30
CA GLY A 83 1.52 9.57 -9.99
C GLY A 83 2.43 10.43 -9.10
N ALA A 84 3.65 9.91 -8.86
CA ALA A 84 4.62 10.57 -8.00
C ALA A 84 4.87 12.00 -8.53
N PRO A 85 4.89 13.00 -7.66
CA PRO A 85 5.48 14.26 -8.05
C PRO A 85 6.97 14.02 -8.31
N THR A 86 7.37 14.15 -9.58
CA THR A 86 8.69 13.86 -10.12
C THR A 86 9.79 14.42 -9.22
N ASP A 87 10.57 13.53 -8.62
CA ASP A 87 11.85 13.83 -7.97
C ASP A 87 12.89 13.95 -9.10
N GLU A 88 13.15 15.15 -9.61
CA GLU A 88 14.39 15.42 -10.34
C GLU A 88 15.53 15.50 -9.31
N PRO A 89 16.67 14.81 -9.54
CA PRO A 89 17.83 14.96 -8.66
C PRO A 89 18.39 16.38 -8.83
N GLU A 90 18.23 17.21 -7.80
CA GLU A 90 18.95 18.49 -7.70
C GLU A 90 20.46 18.18 -7.74
N LYS A 91 21.14 18.67 -8.78
CA LYS A 91 22.60 18.59 -8.90
C LYS A 91 23.20 19.42 -7.77
N GLU A 92 24.12 18.81 -7.03
CA GLU A 92 25.01 19.51 -6.10
C GLU A 92 25.86 20.50 -6.92
N GLU A 93 25.55 21.80 -6.83
CA GLU A 93 26.46 22.86 -7.22
C GLU A 93 27.31 23.23 -6.00
N ASP A 94 28.56 22.77 -6.02
CA ASP A 94 29.64 23.33 -5.23
C ASP A 94 29.83 24.81 -5.57
N ALA A 95 29.67 25.69 -4.59
CA ALA A 95 30.25 27.03 -4.64
C ALA A 95 30.56 27.52 -3.23
N ALA A 96 31.80 27.30 -2.82
CA ALA A 96 32.46 28.11 -1.81
C ALA A 96 32.50 29.57 -2.29
N THR A 97 32.01 30.50 -1.48
CA THR A 97 32.65 31.82 -1.32
C THR A 97 32.11 32.49 -0.07
N GLU A 98 33.01 32.64 0.91
CA GLU A 98 32.93 33.67 1.92
C GLU A 98 33.07 35.03 1.24
N ASP A 99 32.19 35.99 1.54
CA ASP A 99 32.61 37.35 1.83
C ASP A 99 31.52 38.07 2.64
N ASN A 100 31.96 38.65 3.76
CA ASN A 100 31.15 39.30 4.76
C ASN A 100 31.51 40.79 4.72
N GLY A 101 30.62 41.64 4.22
CA GLY A 101 30.98 43.03 4.00
C GLY A 101 29.83 43.97 3.68
N ARG A 102 29.28 44.56 4.75
CA ARG A 102 28.96 45.99 4.89
C ARG A 102 27.53 46.46 4.55
N GLU A 103 26.89 46.96 5.61
CA GLU A 103 25.68 47.77 5.64
C GLU A 103 25.76 49.03 4.76
N SER A 104 24.63 49.38 4.15
CA SER A 104 24.17 50.78 4.06
C SER A 104 22.66 50.82 3.83
N GLU A 105 21.97 51.54 4.72
CA GLU A 105 20.59 51.97 4.60
C GLU A 105 20.46 53.06 3.52
N ASP A 106 19.39 53.05 2.71
CA ASP A 106 18.53 54.23 2.57
C ASP A 106 17.13 53.87 2.02
N LYS A 107 16.14 54.61 2.52
CA LYS A 107 14.70 54.52 2.24
C LYS A 107 14.33 55.21 0.92
N SER A 108 13.32 54.68 0.24
CA SER A 108 12.27 55.55 -0.35
C SER A 108 10.95 54.79 -0.53
N GLU A 109 9.87 55.46 -0.15
CA GLU A 109 8.49 54.96 -0.11
C GLU A 109 7.73 55.11 -1.44
N LYS A 110 6.69 54.26 -1.57
CA LYS A 110 5.36 54.46 -2.19
C LYS A 110 5.21 54.38 -3.71
N GLY A 111 4.34 53.45 -4.11
CA GLY A 111 3.61 53.51 -5.38
C GLY A 111 2.89 52.21 -5.74
N SER A 112 1.60 52.13 -5.40
CA SER A 112 0.59 51.18 -5.88
C SER A 112 0.76 50.73 -7.34
N THR A 113 0.54 49.45 -7.68
CA THR A 113 -0.68 48.92 -8.35
C THR A 113 -0.48 47.42 -8.70
N LYS A 114 -1.62 46.72 -8.76
CA LYS A 114 -1.87 45.27 -8.90
C LYS A 114 -1.17 44.54 -10.05
N GLU A 115 -1.16 43.21 -9.86
CA GLU A 115 -1.13 42.16 -10.90
C GLU A 115 0.19 41.94 -11.65
N SER A 116 1.02 41.06 -11.09
CA SER A 116 1.47 39.84 -11.75
C SER A 116 2.58 39.19 -10.92
N ALA A 117 2.38 37.94 -10.53
CA ALA A 117 3.43 36.94 -10.34
C ALA A 117 2.84 35.74 -9.61
N GLN A 118 2.51 34.71 -10.37
CA GLN A 118 2.59 33.33 -9.91
C GLN A 118 3.94 33.12 -9.21
N LYS A 119 4.00 33.19 -7.89
CA LYS A 119 5.13 32.65 -7.13
C LYS A 119 4.76 31.25 -6.66
N LYS A 120 4.92 30.29 -7.56
CA LYS A 120 5.05 28.86 -7.19
C LYS A 120 6.26 28.76 -6.25
N SER A 121 6.04 28.73 -4.94
CA SER A 121 7.08 28.30 -4.01
C SER A 121 7.19 26.78 -4.07
N LYS A 122 7.71 26.26 -5.19
CA LYS A 122 8.21 24.89 -5.27
C LYS A 122 9.56 24.83 -4.55
N LYS A 123 9.59 24.93 -3.23
CA LYS A 123 10.83 24.65 -2.49
C LYS A 123 10.51 23.87 -1.23
N ASN A 124 11.13 22.69 -1.14
CA ASN A 124 11.17 21.74 -0.04
C ASN A 124 10.05 20.68 -0.06
N ARG A 125 9.99 19.91 -1.15
CA ARG A 125 9.28 18.61 -1.15
C ARG A 125 10.00 17.56 -0.31
N ASN A 126 11.32 17.62 -0.21
CA ASN A 126 12.06 16.63 0.57
C ASN A 126 11.96 16.94 2.08
N PRO A 127 11.33 16.07 2.89
CA PRO A 127 11.14 16.31 4.31
C PRO A 127 12.46 16.28 5.10
N LEU A 128 13.55 15.74 4.52
CA LEU A 128 14.86 15.77 5.17
C LEU A 128 15.39 17.19 5.36
N HIS A 129 15.02 18.13 4.50
CA HIS A 129 15.51 19.51 4.57
C HIS A 129 14.98 20.25 5.80
N TRP A 130 13.93 19.75 6.46
CA TRP A 130 13.45 20.32 7.73
C TRP A 130 14.42 20.08 8.89
N TYR A 131 15.30 19.09 8.77
CA TYR A 131 16.35 18.81 9.76
C TYR A 131 17.67 19.53 9.45
N GLY A 132 17.65 20.51 8.53
CA GLY A 132 18.80 21.28 8.09
C GLY A 132 19.40 20.77 6.78
N ILE A 133 20.43 21.49 6.30
CA ILE A 133 21.09 21.24 5.01
C ILE A 133 21.84 19.89 5.02
N PHE A 134 22.31 19.45 6.18
CA PHE A 134 23.13 18.25 6.33
C PHE A 134 22.40 17.16 7.13
N ALA A 135 21.38 16.54 6.53
CA ALA A 135 20.77 15.34 7.09
C ALA A 135 21.80 14.19 7.12
N PRO A 136 21.99 13.48 8.25
CA PRO A 136 23.02 12.46 8.37
C PRO A 136 22.68 11.21 7.55
N MET A 137 23.70 10.46 7.13
CA MET A 137 23.52 9.28 6.26
C MET A 137 22.53 8.23 6.78
N PRO A 138 22.48 7.90 8.10
CA PRO A 138 21.46 6.99 8.63
C PRO A 138 20.04 7.53 8.42
N LEU A 139 19.82 8.84 8.54
CA LEU A 139 18.49 9.42 8.32
C LEU A 139 18.08 9.38 6.85
N ARG A 140 19.01 9.64 5.92
CA ARG A 140 18.77 9.46 4.48
C ARG A 140 18.41 8.00 4.15
N THR A 141 19.12 7.05 4.77
CA THR A 141 18.88 5.62 4.58
C THR A 141 17.50 5.21 5.12
N ALA A 142 17.12 5.72 6.30
CA ALA A 142 15.80 5.53 6.89
C ALA A 142 14.69 6.08 5.97
N GLN A 143 14.89 7.24 5.36
CA GLN A 143 13.95 7.80 4.39
C GLN A 143 13.81 6.87 3.18
N THR A 144 14.91 6.48 2.53
CA THR A 144 14.88 5.59 1.36
C THR A 144 14.16 4.27 1.64
N GLN A 145 14.42 3.67 2.80
CA GLN A 145 13.77 2.44 3.24
C GLN A 145 12.28 2.65 3.54
N SER A 146 11.91 3.78 4.14
CA SER A 146 10.50 4.14 4.39
C SER A 146 9.75 4.36 3.08
N VAL A 147 10.38 5.01 2.10
CA VAL A 147 9.83 5.18 0.75
C VAL A 147 9.62 3.82 0.10
N GLN A 148 10.58 2.89 0.17
CA GLN A 148 10.40 1.53 -0.33
C GLN A 148 9.21 0.81 0.33
N ALA A 149 9.03 0.96 1.64
CA ALA A 149 7.91 0.35 2.35
C ALA A 149 6.55 0.87 1.84
N VAL A 150 6.41 2.19 1.72
CA VAL A 150 5.16 2.86 1.34
C VAL A 150 4.84 2.73 -0.14
N GLU A 151 5.85 2.77 -1.02
CA GLU A 151 5.61 2.73 -2.47
C GLU A 151 5.45 1.31 -3.03
N LYS A 152 6.09 0.32 -2.40
CA LYS A 152 6.20 -1.04 -2.98
C LYS A 152 5.57 -2.10 -2.11
N ILE A 153 5.94 -2.15 -0.83
CA ILE A 153 5.59 -3.27 0.04
C ILE A 153 4.14 -3.17 0.52
N ILE A 154 3.76 -2.04 1.12
CA ILE A 154 2.43 -1.83 1.69
C ILE A 154 1.32 -1.94 0.61
N PRO A 155 1.44 -1.31 -0.56
CA PRO A 155 0.37 -1.37 -1.58
C PRO A 155 0.15 -2.80 -2.08
N ARG A 156 1.23 -3.54 -2.34
CA ARG A 156 1.13 -4.95 -2.73
C ARG A 156 0.56 -5.81 -1.60
N LEU A 157 1.00 -5.61 -0.36
CA LEU A 157 0.52 -6.36 0.80
C LEU A 157 -0.99 -6.22 1.00
N VAL A 158 -1.51 -4.99 0.92
CA VAL A 158 -2.95 -4.73 1.09
C VAL A 158 -3.75 -5.25 -0.12
N SER A 159 -3.20 -5.15 -1.33
CA SER A 159 -3.83 -5.74 -2.53
C SER A 159 -3.94 -7.26 -2.44
N VAL A 160 -2.86 -7.95 -2.06
CA VAL A 160 -2.86 -9.41 -1.86
C VAL A 160 -3.87 -9.81 -0.77
N ASN A 161 -3.94 -9.06 0.33
CA ASN A 161 -4.94 -9.32 1.37
C ASN A 161 -6.38 -9.18 0.85
N ALA A 162 -6.66 -8.16 0.03
CA ALA A 162 -7.96 -7.99 -0.61
C ALA A 162 -8.30 -9.17 -1.56
N GLU A 163 -7.32 -9.62 -2.35
CA GLU A 163 -7.48 -10.80 -3.22
C GLU A 163 -7.75 -12.07 -2.40
N MET A 164 -7.03 -12.29 -1.30
CA MET A 164 -7.22 -13.44 -0.41
C MET A 164 -8.65 -13.49 0.14
N LEU A 165 -9.16 -12.36 0.63
CA LEU A 165 -10.53 -12.25 1.13
C LEU A 165 -11.56 -12.59 0.05
N ASN A 166 -11.33 -12.16 -1.19
CA ASN A 166 -12.22 -12.52 -2.29
C ASN A 166 -12.18 -14.02 -2.59
N VAL A 167 -10.99 -14.63 -2.63
CA VAL A 167 -10.87 -16.07 -2.86
C VAL A 167 -11.57 -16.87 -1.76
N GLU A 168 -11.49 -16.45 -0.49
CA GLU A 168 -12.27 -17.07 0.59
C GLU A 168 -13.77 -17.02 0.34
N ILE A 169 -14.28 -15.88 -0.14
CA ILE A 169 -15.69 -15.71 -0.50
C ILE A 169 -16.06 -16.65 -1.65
N GLU A 170 -15.23 -16.76 -2.69
CA GLU A 170 -15.43 -17.65 -3.83
C GLU A 170 -15.45 -19.12 -3.40
N VAL A 171 -14.52 -19.56 -2.54
CA VAL A 171 -14.50 -20.91 -1.97
C VAL A 171 -15.78 -21.20 -1.18
N ARG A 172 -16.22 -20.28 -0.31
CA ARG A 172 -17.48 -20.42 0.44
C ARG A 172 -18.67 -20.56 -0.50
N ARG A 173 -18.73 -19.75 -1.57
CA ARG A 173 -19.79 -19.81 -2.59
C ARG A 173 -19.78 -21.12 -3.36
N ALA A 174 -18.61 -21.59 -3.80
CA ALA A 174 -18.46 -22.85 -4.54
C ALA A 174 -18.88 -24.06 -3.69
N ARG A 175 -18.45 -24.12 -2.42
CA ARG A 175 -18.87 -25.15 -1.47
C ARG A 175 -20.38 -25.16 -1.26
N LYS A 176 -21.00 -23.96 -1.10
CA LYS A 176 -22.46 -23.84 -0.96
C LYS A 176 -23.21 -24.34 -2.21
N ARG A 177 -22.74 -24.00 -3.42
CA ARG A 177 -23.34 -24.49 -4.68
C ARG A 177 -23.24 -26.00 -4.79
N ARG A 178 -22.09 -26.59 -4.44
CA ARG A 178 -21.89 -28.03 -4.42
C ARG A 178 -22.87 -28.73 -3.46
N ALA A 179 -22.98 -28.25 -2.22
CA ALA A 179 -23.90 -28.82 -1.24
C ALA A 179 -25.37 -28.74 -1.71
N LYS A 180 -25.78 -27.62 -2.35
CA LYS A 180 -27.12 -27.48 -2.92
C LYS A 180 -27.37 -28.47 -4.07
N ALA A 181 -26.40 -28.67 -4.95
CA ALA A 181 -26.51 -29.61 -6.06
C ALA A 181 -26.60 -31.07 -5.56
N GLU A 182 -25.81 -31.42 -4.55
CA GLU A 182 -25.87 -32.74 -3.90
C GLU A 182 -27.23 -32.98 -3.21
N ALA A 183 -27.80 -31.97 -2.55
CA ALA A 183 -29.12 -32.06 -1.95
C ALA A 183 -30.25 -32.19 -3.00
N ALA A 184 -30.17 -31.43 -4.10
CA ALA A 184 -31.14 -31.53 -5.20
C ALA A 184 -31.11 -32.92 -5.87
N ALA A 185 -29.92 -33.46 -6.12
CA ALA A 185 -29.76 -34.80 -6.69
C ALA A 185 -30.32 -35.91 -5.78
N LYS A 186 -30.20 -35.75 -4.45
CA LYS A 186 -30.83 -36.68 -3.48
C LYS A 186 -32.35 -36.60 -3.51
N ASN A 187 -32.91 -35.39 -3.52
CA ASN A 187 -34.35 -35.20 -3.61
C ASN A 187 -34.93 -35.76 -4.92
N GLU A 188 -34.26 -35.55 -6.05
CA GLU A 188 -34.65 -36.11 -7.35
C GLU A 188 -34.58 -37.65 -7.34
N GLY A 189 -33.51 -38.24 -6.79
CA GLY A 189 -33.39 -39.69 -6.62
C GLY A 189 -34.49 -40.30 -5.74
N GLU A 190 -34.86 -39.65 -4.65
CA GLU A 190 -35.97 -40.06 -3.78
C GLU A 190 -37.33 -39.96 -4.48
N THR A 191 -37.57 -38.92 -5.28
CA THR A 191 -38.83 -38.80 -6.05
C THR A 191 -38.97 -39.87 -7.14
N ILE A 192 -37.87 -40.25 -7.80
CA ILE A 192 -37.88 -41.29 -8.84
C ILE A 192 -38.08 -42.68 -8.21
N ALA A 193 -37.44 -42.95 -7.07
CA ALA A 193 -37.62 -44.22 -6.34
C ALA A 193 -39.05 -44.39 -5.82
N ASN A 194 -39.72 -43.31 -5.40
CA ASN A 194 -41.08 -43.37 -4.87
C ASN A 194 -42.17 -43.44 -5.97
N THR A 195 -41.81 -43.24 -7.24
CA THR A 195 -42.74 -43.25 -8.39
C THR A 195 -42.67 -44.55 -9.21
N GLN A 196 -41.82 -45.52 -8.85
CA GLN A 196 -41.83 -46.83 -9.51
C GLN A 196 -43.15 -47.57 -9.18
N PRO A 197 -43.97 -47.95 -10.18
CA PRO A 197 -45.22 -48.65 -9.94
C PRO A 197 -44.91 -50.04 -9.41
N GLN A 198 -45.49 -50.36 -8.24
CA GLN A 198 -45.53 -51.73 -7.72
C GLN A 198 -46.26 -52.61 -8.75
N THR A 199 -45.51 -53.37 -9.55
CA THR A 199 -46.07 -54.40 -10.41
C THR A 199 -46.65 -55.49 -9.50
N ALA A 200 -47.98 -55.52 -9.38
CA ALA A 200 -48.71 -56.51 -8.62
C ALA A 200 -48.45 -57.92 -9.18
N PRO A 201 -48.18 -58.94 -8.35
CA PRO A 201 -48.12 -60.31 -8.81
C PRO A 201 -49.54 -60.79 -9.13
N LEU A 202 -49.78 -61.13 -10.40
CA LEU A 202 -50.98 -61.84 -10.84
C LEU A 202 -50.92 -63.28 -10.32
N GLU A 203 -51.72 -63.58 -9.29
CA GLU A 203 -52.13 -64.94 -8.96
C GLU A 203 -53.11 -65.45 -10.04
N ALA A 204 -52.78 -66.57 -10.68
CA ALA A 204 -53.70 -67.44 -11.42
C ALA A 204 -53.25 -68.88 -11.13
N SER A 205 -53.97 -69.59 -10.25
CA SER A 205 -55.00 -70.60 -10.58
C SER A 205 -54.43 -71.90 -11.14
#